data_AF-W8NV82-F1
#
_entry.id   AF-W8NV82-F1
#
_cell.length_a   1.000
_cell.length_b   1.000
_cell.length_c   1.000
_cell.angle_alpha   90.00
_cell.angle_beta   90.00
_cell.angle_gamma   90.00
#
_symmetry.space_group_name_H-M   'P 1'
#
loop_
_entity.id
_entity.type
_entity.pdbx_description
1 polymer ?
#
loop_
_entity_poly.entity_id
_entity_poly.type
_entity_poly.pdbx_seq_one_letter_code
_entity_poly.pdbx_strand_id
1 'polypeptide(L)'
;MVVNPDKKLTRLELQFDKGNWELATAKQYELLTRAEVWRAFLNSYTGRGFVVFDEEALPREKILETLKELNARVVAEKKLTVGELIESSYSWNNVLEKS
;
A
#
# COMPACT_ATOMS: atom_id res chain seq x y z
N MET A 1 -16.01 7.75 10.79
CA MET A 1 -16.22 7.30 9.41
C MET A 1 -16.98 5.98 9.47
N VAL A 2 -18.16 5.90 8.86
CA VAL A 2 -18.83 4.61 8.63
C VAL A 2 -18.11 3.98 7.44
N VAL A 3 -17.33 2.95 7.70
CA VAL A 3 -16.56 2.25 6.68
C VAL A 3 -17.47 1.20 6.04
N ASN A 4 -17.76 1.35 4.75
CA ASN A 4 -18.54 0.36 4.01
C ASN A 4 -17.62 -0.85 3.69
N PRO A 5 -17.88 -2.05 4.27
CA PRO A 5 -17.02 -3.22 4.08
C PRO A 5 -16.95 -3.70 2.63
N ASP A 6 -18.01 -3.48 1.85
CA ASP A 6 -18.11 -3.88 0.44
C ASP A 6 -17.41 -2.91 -0.53
N LYS A 7 -16.87 -1.80 -0.03
CA LYS A 7 -16.15 -0.85 -0.88
C LYS A 7 -14.93 -1.54 -1.49
N LYS A 8 -14.80 -1.41 -2.81
CA LYS A 8 -13.68 -1.95 -3.58
C LYS A 8 -12.48 -1.02 -3.46
N LEU A 9 -11.34 -1.60 -3.17
CA LEU A 9 -10.04 -0.95 -3.12
C LEU A 9 -9.10 -1.64 -4.10
N THR A 10 -8.10 -0.88 -4.55
CA THR A 10 -7.04 -1.39 -5.41
C THR A 10 -5.76 -1.49 -4.60
N ARG A 11 -5.17 -2.69 -4.59
CA ARG A 11 -3.82 -2.95 -4.07
C ARG A 11 -2.86 -3.08 -5.24
N LEU A 12 -1.88 -2.18 -5.28
CA LEU A 12 -0.74 -2.30 -6.19
C LEU A 12 0.44 -2.87 -5.42
N GLU A 13 1.01 -3.94 -5.95
CA GLU A 13 2.30 -4.47 -5.52
C GLU A 13 3.37 -3.72 -6.33
N LEU A 14 4.37 -3.21 -5.61
CA LEU A 14 5.39 -2.30 -6.12
C LEU A 14 6.77 -2.92 -5.96
N GLN A 15 7.63 -2.66 -6.94
CA GLN A 15 9.06 -2.92 -6.85
C GLN A 15 9.83 -1.63 -7.14
N PHE A 16 10.86 -1.35 -6.37
CA PHE A 16 11.64 -0.11 -6.43
C PHE A 16 13.09 -0.35 -6.00
N ASP A 17 13.94 0.67 -6.17
CA ASP A 17 15.36 0.57 -5.84
C ASP A 17 15.60 0.34 -4.34
N LYS A 18 16.55 -0.56 -4.04
CA LYS A 18 16.88 -0.93 -2.67
C LYS A 18 17.81 0.09 -2.03
N GLY A 19 17.86 0.09 -0.70
CA GLY A 19 18.89 0.77 0.08
C GLY A 19 18.59 2.24 0.40
N ASN A 20 17.62 2.87 -0.26
CA ASN A 20 17.20 4.24 0.09
C ASN A 20 16.02 4.24 1.08
N TRP A 21 16.32 3.92 2.35
CA TRP A 21 15.31 3.78 3.40
C TRP A 21 14.69 5.12 3.81
N GLU A 22 15.46 6.21 3.79
CA GLU A 22 14.98 7.56 4.11
C GLU A 22 13.91 8.00 3.11
N LEU A 23 14.20 7.86 1.81
CA LEU A 23 13.26 8.20 0.76
C LEU A 23 12.05 7.28 0.77
N ALA A 24 12.23 5.96 0.94
CA ALA A 24 11.12 5.03 1.04
C ALA A 24 10.19 5.37 2.22
N THR A 25 10.76 5.75 3.36
CA THR A 25 10.00 6.18 4.54
C THR A 25 9.26 7.48 4.26
N ALA A 26 9.93 8.50 3.71
CA ALA A 26 9.31 9.78 3.36
C ALA A 26 8.13 9.60 2.40
N LYS A 27 8.31 8.79 1.35
CA LYS A 27 7.23 8.51 0.38
C LYS A 27 6.10 7.69 0.97
N GLN A 28 6.39 6.74 1.86
CA GLN A 28 5.35 6.01 2.57
C GLN A 28 4.49 6.97 3.40
N TYR A 29 5.11 7.91 4.14
CA TYR A 29 4.38 8.93 4.88
C TYR A 29 3.58 9.84 3.95
N GLU A 30 4.16 10.31 2.84
CA GLU A 30 3.49 11.14 1.84
C GLU A 30 2.24 10.46 1.25
N LEU A 31 2.29 9.13 1.05
CA LEU A 31 1.12 8.37 0.63
C LEU A 31 0.07 8.31 1.74
N LEU A 32 0.48 8.06 2.98
CA LEU A 32 -0.42 7.91 4.12
C LEU A 32 -1.06 9.23 4.60
N THR A 33 -0.60 10.39 4.15
CA THR A 33 -1.29 11.66 4.42
C THR A 33 -2.54 11.85 3.54
N ARG A 34 -2.68 11.08 2.45
CA ARG A 34 -3.83 11.14 1.56
C ARG A 34 -4.98 10.30 2.13
N ALA A 35 -6.16 10.89 2.27
CA ALA A 35 -7.33 10.20 2.84
C ALA A 35 -7.82 9.03 1.98
N GLU A 36 -7.51 9.05 0.68
CA GLU A 36 -7.83 8.03 -0.30
C GLU A 36 -6.89 6.82 -0.24
N VAL A 37 -5.74 6.97 0.42
CA VAL A 37 -4.78 5.89 0.65
C VAL A 37 -5.08 5.25 2.00
N TRP A 38 -5.52 3.99 1.95
CA TRP A 38 -5.91 3.24 3.14
C TRP A 38 -4.70 2.62 3.82
N ARG A 39 -3.73 2.17 3.03
CA ARG A 39 -2.51 1.55 3.53
C ARG A 39 -1.39 1.69 2.53
N ALA A 40 -0.20 2.01 3.00
CA ALA A 40 1.01 1.96 2.20
C ALA A 40 2.10 1.29 3.03
N PHE A 41 2.89 0.44 2.38
CA PHE A 41 4.05 -0.20 2.97
C PHE A 41 5.17 -0.26 1.93
N LEU A 42 6.30 0.37 2.22
CA LEU A 42 7.47 0.40 1.36
C LEU A 42 8.67 -0.14 2.15
N ASN A 43 9.18 -1.30 1.73
CA ASN A 43 10.35 -1.93 2.33
C ASN A 43 11.58 -1.72 1.44
N SER A 44 12.42 -0.75 1.82
CA SER A 44 13.69 -0.41 1.15
C SER A 44 14.75 -1.50 1.21
N TYR A 45 14.71 -2.39 2.22
CA TYR A 45 15.65 -3.51 2.32
C TYR A 45 15.40 -4.54 1.21
N THR A 46 14.12 -4.81 0.91
CA THR A 46 13.74 -5.77 -0.13
C THR A 46 13.48 -5.13 -1.49
N GLY A 47 13.32 -3.80 -1.53
CA GLY A 47 12.93 -3.05 -2.75
C GLY A 47 11.52 -3.40 -3.19
N ARG A 48 10.65 -3.73 -2.24
CA ARG A 48 9.28 -4.16 -2.48
C ARG A 48 8.33 -3.44 -1.55
N GLY A 49 7.10 -3.27 -2.01
CA GLY A 49 6.07 -2.65 -1.21
C GLY A 49 4.71 -2.88 -1.80
N PHE A 50 3.71 -2.32 -1.14
CA PHE A 50 2.36 -2.27 -1.68
C PHE A 50 1.67 -1.00 -1.22
N VAL A 51 0.65 -0.61 -1.97
CA VAL A 51 -0.23 0.50 -1.64
C VAL A 51 -1.67 0.09 -1.93
N VAL A 52 -2.53 0.35 -0.97
CA VAL A 52 -3.96 0.11 -1.03
C VAL A 52 -4.66 1.45 -1.00
N PHE A 53 -5.42 1.74 -2.06
CA PHE A 53 -6.09 3.04 -2.23
C PHE A 53 -7.44 2.85 -2.91
N ASP A 54 -8.25 3.89 -2.82
CA ASP A 54 -9.50 4.01 -3.53
C ASP A 54 -9.25 4.57 -4.94
N GLU A 55 -9.31 3.71 -5.96
CA GLU A 55 -9.07 4.09 -7.35
C GLU A 55 -10.17 5.01 -7.92
N GLU A 56 -11.37 5.00 -7.34
CA GLU A 56 -12.46 5.90 -7.76
C GLU A 56 -12.16 7.35 -7.35
N ALA A 57 -11.44 7.56 -6.24
CA ALA A 57 -11.09 8.88 -5.72
C ALA A 57 -9.67 9.31 -6.09
N LEU A 58 -8.74 8.38 -6.30
CA LEU A 58 -7.33 8.65 -6.58
C LEU A 58 -6.83 7.78 -7.74
N PRO A 59 -6.50 8.37 -8.90
CA PRO A 59 -5.96 7.58 -10.01
C PRO A 59 -4.56 7.04 -9.68
N ARG A 60 -4.29 5.80 -10.12
CA ARG A 60 -3.00 5.13 -9.92
C ARG A 60 -1.78 5.92 -10.40
N GLU A 61 -1.94 6.78 -11.41
CA GLU A 61 -0.87 7.63 -11.92
C GLU A 61 -0.32 8.57 -10.84
N LYS A 62 -1.19 9.10 -9.97
CA LYS A 62 -0.77 9.97 -8.86
C LYS A 62 0.07 9.24 -7.82
N ILE A 63 -0.20 7.96 -7.60
CA ILE A 63 0.60 7.10 -6.73
C ILE A 63 2.00 6.91 -7.33
N LEU A 64 2.07 6.61 -8.63
CA LEU A 64 3.34 6.41 -9.33
C LEU A 64 4.15 7.70 -9.44
N GLU A 65 3.50 8.86 -9.60
CA GLU A 65 4.16 10.17 -9.54
C GLU A 65 4.83 10.41 -8.19
N THR A 66 4.12 10.18 -7.07
CA THR A 66 4.69 10.30 -5.72
C THR A 66 5.89 9.38 -5.54
N LEU A 67 5.86 8.18 -6.13
CA LEU A 67 6.92 7.17 -6.03
C LEU A 67 7.99 7.23 -7.12
N LYS A 68 7.95 8.23 -8.01
CA LYS A 68 8.86 8.33 -9.16
C LYS A 68 10.32 8.41 -8.74
N GLU A 69 10.62 9.10 -7.65
CA GLU A 69 11.98 9.24 -7.11
C GLU A 69 12.56 7.91 -6.61
N LEU A 70 11.73 6.91 -6.32
CA LEU A 70 12.14 5.56 -5.96
C LEU A 70 12.31 4.63 -7.17
N ASN A 71 12.08 5.13 -8.39
CA ASN A 71 11.94 4.32 -9.61
C ASN A 71 10.94 3.17 -9.44
N ALA A 72 9.84 3.44 -8.75
CA ALA A 72 8.85 2.41 -8.47
C ALA A 72 8.12 1.96 -9.73
N ARG A 73 7.94 0.65 -9.88
CA ARG A 73 7.12 0.02 -10.92
C ARG A 73 6.08 -0.91 -10.31
N VAL A 74 4.93 -0.99 -10.96
CA VAL A 74 3.88 -1.95 -10.60
C VAL A 74 4.30 -3.33 -11.08
N VAL A 75 4.28 -4.31 -10.18
CA VAL A 75 4.55 -5.71 -10.51
C VAL A 75 3.29 -6.57 -10.48
N ALA A 76 2.26 -6.15 -9.72
CA ALA A 76 0.94 -6.77 -9.74
C ALA A 76 -0.13 -5.79 -9.27
N GLU A 77 -1.37 -6.08 -9.65
CA GLU A 77 -2.58 -5.38 -9.21
C GLU A 77 -3.57 -6.41 -8.67
N LYS A 78 -4.18 -6.10 -7.53
CA LYS A 78 -5.25 -6.90 -6.93
C LYS A 78 -6.38 -5.98 -6.50
N LYS A 79 -7.61 -6.35 -6.84
CA LYS A 79 -8.81 -5.73 -6.26
C LYS A 79 -9.20 -6.49 -5.00
N LEU A 80 -9.53 -5.76 -3.94
CA LEU A 80 -9.98 -6.32 -2.68
C LEU A 80 -11.07 -5.44 -2.07
N THR A 81 -11.87 -6.00 -1.19
CA THR A 81 -12.82 -5.20 -0.40
C THR A 81 -12.16 -4.67 0.87
N VAL A 82 -12.81 -3.68 1.50
CA VAL A 82 -12.38 -3.21 2.82
C VAL A 82 -12.46 -4.34 3.85
N GLY A 83 -13.49 -5.20 3.78
CA GLY A 83 -13.58 -6.40 4.62
C GLY A 83 -12.35 -7.29 4.51
N GLU A 84 -11.93 -7.63 3.28
CA GLU A 84 -10.73 -8.44 3.03
C GLU A 84 -9.44 -7.76 3.52
N LEU A 85 -9.33 -6.43 3.41
CA LEU A 85 -8.19 -5.67 3.93
C LEU A 85 -8.07 -5.81 5.46
N ILE A 86 -9.21 -5.71 6.15
CA ILE A 86 -9.31 -5.79 7.60
C ILE A 86 -8.95 -7.21 8.04
N GLU A 87 -9.55 -8.24 7.44
CA GLU A 87 -9.22 -9.65 7.73
C GLU A 87 -7.73 -9.96 7.52
N SER A 88 -7.15 -9.48 6.40
CA SER A 88 -5.73 -9.67 6.11
C SER A 88 -4.82 -8.91 7.09
N SER A 89 -5.31 -7.83 7.69
CA SER A 89 -4.60 -7.11 8.76
C SER A 89 -4.62 -7.87 10.08
N TYR A 90 -5.74 -8.51 10.43
CA TYR A 90 -5.86 -9.36 11.62
C TYR A 90 -5.10 -10.69 11.48
N SER A 91 -4.81 -11.16 10.26
CA SER A 91 -4.09 -12.42 10.05
C SER A 91 -2.64 -12.43 10.57
N TRP A 92 -2.02 -11.26 10.80
CA TRP A 92 -0.75 -11.16 11.53
C TRP A 92 -0.86 -11.70 12.97
N ASN A 93 -2.05 -11.61 13.59
CA ASN A 93 -2.28 -12.08 14.95
C ASN A 93 -2.21 -13.62 15.06
N ASN A 94 -2.51 -14.35 13.98
CA ASN A 94 -2.44 -15.82 13.97
C ASN A 94 -1.01 -16.38 13.85
N VAL A 95 -0.01 -15.54 13.53
CA VAL A 95 1.40 -15.97 13.48
C VAL A 95 2.04 -15.90 14.88
N LEU A 96 1.51 -15.08 15.79
CA LEU A 96 1.99 -14.94 17.17
C LEU A 96 1.44 -16.00 18.14
N GLU A 97 0.34 -16.68 17.80
CA GLU A 97 -0.26 -17.72 18.65
C GLU A 97 0.37 -19.12 18.49
N LYS A 98 1.43 -19.24 17.68
CA LYS A 98 2.22 -20.49 17.55
C LYS A 98 3.70 -20.22 17.81
N SER A 99 4.06 -19.90 19.05
CA SER A 99 5.41 -20.04 19.58
C SER A 99 5.35 -20.45 21.04
#